data_AF-A5P908-F1
#
_entry.id   AF-A5P908-F1
#
_cell.length_a   1.000
_cell.length_b   1.000
_cell.length_c   1.000
_cell.angle_alpha   90.00
_cell.angle_beta   90.00
_cell.angle_gamma   90.00
#
_symmetry.space_group_name_H-M   'P 1'
#
loop_
_entity.id
_entity.type
_entity.pdbx_description
1 polymer ?
#
loop_
_entity_poly.entity_id
_entity_poly.type
_entity_poly.pdbx_seq_one_letter_code
_entity_poly.pdbx_strand_id
1 'polypeptide(L)'
;MNPDNDEEKTMTKIEVNVFGYDPKWKDGGPHNYFTGKFVYQQICPEDQQFMDTKGNLNLESLEITDEVEIIYNWVSPWVANGGKLFKAEFWKEPDDNFWVVKGNGKPKLSDKAPGTGQFVVERLSPTKLKVTDKNDDTKHYTYAIAVRLFYAEQEEPDKSEGEFFVDDPKITNRGNNRVVR
;
A
#
# COMPACT_ATOMS: atom_id res chain seq x y z
N MET A 1 -19.07 -38.31 13.06
CA MET A 1 -18.90 -36.84 13.03
C MET A 1 -17.43 -36.59 13.28
N ASN A 2 -16.69 -36.14 12.26
CA ASN A 2 -15.37 -35.57 12.49
C ASN A 2 -15.61 -34.14 12.98
N PRO A 3 -15.02 -33.71 14.11
CA PRO A 3 -14.98 -32.29 14.42
C PRO A 3 -13.98 -31.68 13.44
N ASP A 4 -14.42 -30.66 12.72
CA ASP A 4 -13.58 -29.79 11.93
C ASP A 4 -12.46 -29.27 12.84
N ASN A 5 -11.23 -29.72 12.59
CA ASN A 5 -10.05 -28.96 13.01
C ASN A 5 -10.01 -27.73 12.09
N ASP A 6 -10.83 -26.74 12.41
CA ASP A 6 -10.57 -25.37 11.99
C ASP A 6 -9.29 -24.97 12.73
N GLU A 7 -8.14 -25.28 12.13
CA GLU A 7 -6.87 -24.68 12.51
C GLU A 7 -7.09 -23.16 12.44
N GLU A 8 -7.15 -22.54 13.61
CA GLU A 8 -7.34 -21.10 13.77
C GLU A 8 -6.22 -20.41 12.99
N LYS A 9 -6.54 -19.89 11.79
CA LYS A 9 -5.58 -19.18 10.95
C LYS A 9 -5.00 -18.02 11.77
N THR A 10 -3.73 -18.11 12.09
CA THR A 10 -2.97 -17.02 12.70
C THR A 10 -2.91 -15.86 11.72
N MET A 11 -3.46 -14.71 12.13
CA MET A 11 -3.39 -13.48 11.35
C MET A 11 -2.34 -12.56 11.97
N THR A 12 -1.33 -12.20 11.18
CA THR A 12 -0.34 -11.19 11.59
C THR A 12 -0.84 -9.81 11.18
N LYS A 13 -0.81 -8.87 12.12
CA LYS A 13 -1.18 -7.46 11.86
C LYS A 13 0.04 -6.57 11.88
N ILE A 14 0.22 -5.78 10.82
CA ILE A 14 1.28 -4.79 10.67
C ILE A 14 0.60 -3.43 10.52
N GLU A 15 0.98 -2.45 11.32
CA GLU A 15 0.51 -1.06 11.17
C GLU A 15 1.68 -0.13 10.92
N VAL A 16 1.48 0.82 10.00
CA VAL A 16 2.55 1.68 9.50
C VAL A 16 2.04 3.10 9.32
N ASN A 17 2.81 4.08 9.79
CA ASN A 17 2.62 5.47 9.41
C ASN A 17 3.35 5.77 8.09
N VAL A 18 2.67 6.48 7.19
CA VAL A 18 3.17 6.85 5.87
C VAL A 18 3.22 8.36 5.75
N PHE A 19 4.40 8.88 5.40
CA PHE A 19 4.65 10.30 5.20
C PHE A 19 5.19 10.54 3.79
N GLY A 20 4.47 11.34 2.99
CA GLY A 20 4.94 11.74 1.66
C GLY A 20 5.51 13.16 1.63
N TYR A 21 6.56 13.38 0.84
CA TYR A 21 7.23 14.68 0.64
C TYR A 21 8.00 14.75 -0.70
N ASP A 22 8.57 15.91 -1.02
CA ASP A 22 9.32 16.17 -2.27
C ASP A 22 8.54 15.74 -3.54
N PRO A 23 7.28 16.20 -3.71
CA PRO A 23 6.50 15.85 -4.89
C PRO A 23 7.11 16.42 -6.17
N LYS A 24 7.07 15.63 -7.24
CA LYS A 24 7.61 15.94 -8.56
C LYS A 24 6.58 15.57 -9.61
N TRP A 25 6.29 16.53 -10.47
CA TRP A 25 5.36 16.35 -11.58
C TRP A 25 5.82 15.23 -12.51
N LYS A 26 4.87 14.39 -12.92
CA LYS A 26 5.05 13.37 -13.96
C LYS A 26 3.87 13.40 -14.93
N ASP A 27 4.22 13.33 -16.21
CA ASP A 27 3.26 13.04 -17.27
C ASP A 27 2.99 11.52 -17.28
N GLY A 28 1.72 11.14 -17.14
CA GLY A 28 1.27 9.75 -17.08
C GLY A 28 0.41 9.31 -18.26
N GLY A 29 0.40 10.07 -19.36
CA GLY A 29 -0.50 9.80 -20.49
C GLY A 29 -1.89 10.40 -20.23
N PRO A 30 -2.98 9.60 -20.11
CA PRO A 30 -4.32 10.16 -19.89
C PRO A 30 -4.50 10.79 -18.49
N HIS A 31 -3.63 10.47 -17.53
CA HIS A 31 -3.69 10.99 -16.16
C HIS A 31 -2.34 11.62 -15.78
N ASN A 32 -2.37 12.89 -15.35
CA ASN A 32 -1.21 13.54 -14.75
C ASN A 32 -1.12 13.17 -13.27
N TYR A 33 0.09 12.97 -12.75
CA TYR A 33 0.30 12.61 -11.35
C TYR A 33 1.61 13.18 -10.80
N PHE A 34 1.73 13.18 -9.48
CA PHE A 34 2.97 13.46 -8.78
C PHE A 34 3.62 12.16 -8.33
N THR A 35 4.93 12.06 -8.49
CA THR A 35 5.76 11.11 -7.74
C THR A 35 6.41 11.81 -6.56
N GLY A 36 6.79 11.11 -5.50
CA GLY A 36 7.63 11.72 -4.46
C GLY A 36 8.31 10.70 -3.59
N LYS A 37 8.85 11.19 -2.48
CA LYS A 37 9.50 10.35 -1.49
C LYS A 37 8.54 10.03 -0.37
N PHE A 38 8.56 8.78 0.07
CA PHE A 38 7.75 8.29 1.15
C PHE A 38 8.66 7.74 2.26
N VAL A 39 8.30 8.01 3.50
CA VAL A 39 8.89 7.39 4.70
C VAL A 39 7.82 6.52 5.34
N TYR A 40 8.23 5.32 5.69
CA TYR A 40 7.42 4.34 6.38
C TYR A 40 7.95 4.14 7.79
N GLN A 41 7.07 4.24 8.77
CA GLN A 41 7.38 3.97 10.17
C GLN A 41 6.41 2.91 10.67
N GLN A 42 6.89 1.68 10.86
CA GLN A 42 6.11 0.63 11.50
C GLN A 42 5.81 1.04 12.95
N ILE A 43 4.54 0.91 13.34
CA ILE A 43 4.06 1.17 14.70
C ILE A 43 3.50 -0.09 15.36
N CYS A 44 3.27 -1.16 14.59
CA CYS A 44 2.84 -2.45 15.10
C CYS A 44 3.28 -3.59 14.15
N PRO A 45 3.67 -4.76 14.67
CA PRO A 45 4.01 -4.99 16.07
C PRO A 45 5.33 -4.28 16.45
N GLU A 46 5.59 -4.10 17.74
CA GLU A 46 6.78 -3.36 18.23
C GLU A 46 8.00 -4.27 18.49
N ASP A 47 7.76 -5.56 18.71
CA ASP A 47 8.76 -6.57 19.03
C ASP A 47 9.37 -7.24 17.79
N GLN A 48 8.80 -7.00 16.61
CA GLN A 48 9.29 -7.55 15.34
C GLN A 48 9.19 -6.53 14.22
N GLN A 49 10.28 -6.30 13.49
CA GLN A 49 10.31 -5.39 12.34
C GLN A 49 10.07 -6.14 11.02
N PHE A 50 9.02 -5.77 10.30
CA PHE A 50 8.70 -6.31 8.97
C PHE A 50 8.93 -5.29 7.85
N MET A 51 8.77 -3.99 8.14
CA MET A 51 8.92 -2.94 7.14
C MET A 51 10.20 -2.12 7.34
N ASP A 52 10.93 -1.90 6.25
CA ASP A 52 12.06 -0.98 6.24
C ASP A 52 11.62 0.48 6.04
N THR A 53 12.52 1.44 6.28
CA THR A 53 12.20 2.87 6.17
C THR A 53 11.83 3.32 4.75
N LYS A 54 12.18 2.52 3.74
CA LYS A 54 11.85 2.78 2.34
C LYS A 54 10.49 2.20 1.96
N GLY A 55 9.85 1.42 2.84
CA GLY A 55 8.57 0.76 2.60
C GLY A 55 8.69 -0.66 2.06
N ASN A 56 9.88 -1.27 1.97
CA ASN A 56 9.96 -2.68 1.60
C ASN A 56 9.47 -3.55 2.76
N LEU A 57 8.71 -4.59 2.43
CA LEU A 57 8.10 -5.50 3.38
C LEU A 57 8.80 -6.86 3.33
N ASN A 58 9.40 -7.27 4.44
CA ASN A 58 10.02 -8.58 4.59
C ASN A 58 9.15 -9.48 5.46
N LEU A 59 8.42 -10.40 4.85
CA LEU A 59 7.56 -11.38 5.51
C LEU A 59 8.21 -12.78 5.53
N GLU A 60 9.54 -12.88 5.34
CA GLU A 60 10.23 -14.17 5.26
C GLU A 60 10.20 -14.97 6.56
N SER A 61 10.04 -14.30 7.68
CA SER A 61 9.93 -14.93 8.99
C SER A 61 8.54 -15.50 9.29
N LEU A 62 7.51 -15.16 8.51
CA LEU A 62 6.14 -15.62 8.74
C LEU A 62 5.91 -16.98 8.07
N GLU A 63 4.97 -17.75 8.62
CA GLU A 63 4.58 -19.02 8.01
C GLU A 63 3.79 -18.76 6.73
N ILE A 64 3.89 -19.68 5.77
CA ILE A 64 3.25 -19.55 4.45
C ILE A 64 1.71 -19.46 4.57
N THR A 65 1.13 -20.06 5.62
CA THR A 65 -0.32 -20.07 5.87
C THR A 65 -0.85 -18.78 6.50
N ASP A 66 0.04 -17.89 6.96
CA ASP A 66 -0.38 -16.69 7.68
C ASP A 66 -0.93 -15.65 6.71
N GLU A 67 -2.19 -15.25 6.91
CA GLU A 67 -2.71 -14.03 6.31
C GLU A 67 -2.09 -12.83 7.03
N VAL A 68 -1.69 -11.82 6.26
CA VAL A 68 -1.04 -10.63 6.81
C VAL A 68 -1.91 -9.42 6.51
N GLU A 69 -2.39 -8.76 7.57
CA GLU A 69 -3.10 -7.50 7.48
C GLU A 69 -2.10 -6.35 7.63
N ILE A 70 -2.04 -5.46 6.63
CA ILE A 70 -1.18 -4.28 6.65
C ILE A 70 -2.04 -3.03 6.63
N ILE A 71 -1.97 -2.21 7.68
CA ILE A 71 -2.67 -0.94 7.78
C ILE A 71 -1.69 0.21 7.54
N TYR A 72 -1.91 0.92 6.43
CA TYR A 72 -1.22 2.17 6.12
C TYR A 72 -2.02 3.35 6.67
N ASN A 73 -1.45 4.02 7.66
CA ASN A 73 -1.95 5.27 8.22
C ASN A 73 -1.26 6.43 7.50
N TRP A 74 -2.00 7.15 6.67
CA TRP A 74 -1.51 8.36 6.01
C TRP A 74 -1.46 9.51 7.02
N VAL A 75 -0.25 10.00 7.32
CA VAL A 75 -0.01 11.02 8.36
C VAL A 75 0.32 12.40 7.75
N SER A 76 0.48 12.49 6.43
CA SER A 76 0.74 13.76 5.71
C SER A 76 -0.53 14.32 5.07
N PRO A 77 -1.52 14.87 5.81
CA PRO A 77 -2.79 15.32 5.24
C PRO A 77 -2.63 16.40 4.17
N TRP A 78 -1.48 17.08 4.14
CA TRP A 78 -1.17 18.12 3.17
C TRP A 78 0.13 17.82 2.42
N VAL A 79 0.10 18.01 1.11
CA VAL A 79 1.25 17.90 0.22
C VAL A 79 1.45 19.25 -0.45
N ALA A 80 2.65 19.81 -0.37
CA ALA A 80 2.98 21.09 -1.00
C ALA A 80 3.82 20.87 -2.26
N ASN A 81 3.40 21.46 -3.39
CA ASN A 81 4.17 21.42 -4.63
C ASN A 81 4.07 22.76 -5.39
N GLY A 82 5.20 23.33 -5.80
CA GLY A 82 5.23 24.52 -6.66
C GLY A 82 4.45 25.73 -6.11
N GLY A 83 4.44 25.92 -4.78
CA GLY A 83 3.69 26.99 -4.12
C GLY A 83 2.20 26.71 -3.90
N LYS A 84 1.70 25.55 -4.33
CA LYS A 84 0.32 25.08 -4.10
C LYS A 84 0.29 24.10 -2.92
N LEU A 85 -0.81 24.11 -2.16
CA LEU A 85 -1.09 23.17 -1.08
C LEU A 85 -2.26 22.26 -1.47
N PHE A 86 -2.04 20.96 -1.39
CA PHE A 86 -3.01 19.92 -1.71
C PHE A 86 -3.41 19.17 -0.45
N LYS A 87 -4.70 18.92 -0.25
CA LYS A 87 -5.17 17.89 0.68
C LYS A 87 -4.90 16.53 0.06
N ALA A 88 -4.34 15.61 0.84
CA ALA A 88 -4.03 14.25 0.41
C ALA A 88 -4.80 13.22 1.26
N GLU A 89 -5.50 12.30 0.60
CA GLU A 89 -6.25 11.23 1.25
C GLU A 89 -6.33 9.98 0.36
N PHE A 90 -6.56 8.82 0.97
CA PHE A 90 -6.87 7.61 0.20
C PHE A 90 -8.19 7.80 -0.57
N TRP A 91 -8.15 7.42 -1.84
CA TRP A 91 -9.23 7.46 -2.81
C TRP A 91 -10.39 6.53 -2.40
N LYS A 92 -11.64 6.93 -2.68
CA LYS A 92 -12.84 6.18 -2.26
C LYS A 92 -12.87 4.76 -2.83
N GLU A 93 -12.62 4.64 -4.12
CA GLU A 93 -12.31 3.39 -4.82
C GLU A 93 -10.94 2.86 -4.30
N PRO A 94 -10.93 1.82 -3.44
CA PRO A 94 -9.73 1.42 -2.71
C PRO A 94 -8.62 0.89 -3.61
N ASP A 95 -8.97 0.23 -4.71
CA ASP A 95 -8.04 -0.37 -5.68
C ASP A 95 -7.18 0.66 -6.44
N ASP A 96 -7.57 1.93 -6.41
CA ASP A 96 -6.79 3.02 -7.00
C ASP A 96 -5.62 3.46 -6.09
N ASN A 97 -5.60 3.02 -4.83
CA ASN A 97 -4.58 3.41 -3.84
C ASN A 97 -3.42 2.43 -3.71
N PHE A 98 -3.53 1.22 -4.27
CA PHE A 98 -2.52 0.18 -4.13
C PHE A 98 -2.38 -0.57 -5.46
N TRP A 99 -1.19 -0.50 -6.06
CA TRP A 99 -0.89 -1.19 -7.32
C TRP A 99 0.13 -2.27 -7.05
N VAL A 100 -0.05 -3.43 -7.64
CA VAL A 100 0.80 -4.59 -7.36
C VAL A 100 1.02 -5.43 -8.60
N VAL A 101 2.26 -5.85 -8.82
CA VAL A 101 2.64 -6.76 -9.88
C VAL A 101 3.48 -7.89 -9.32
N LYS A 102 3.31 -9.08 -9.89
CA LYS A 102 4.13 -10.23 -9.54
C LYS A 102 5.56 -10.05 -10.06
N GLY A 103 6.56 -10.33 -9.22
CA GLY A 103 7.98 -10.20 -9.52
C GLY A 103 8.51 -8.77 -9.38
N ASN A 104 9.63 -8.49 -10.05
CA ASN A 104 10.38 -7.22 -9.94
C ASN A 104 9.91 -6.14 -10.96
N GLY A 105 8.70 -6.28 -11.50
CA GLY A 105 8.15 -5.31 -12.44
C GLY A 105 7.80 -3.99 -11.75
N LYS A 106 7.79 -2.87 -12.48
CA LYS A 106 7.28 -1.60 -11.95
C LYS A 106 5.75 -1.54 -12.13
N PRO A 107 4.95 -1.41 -11.05
CA PRO A 107 3.52 -1.18 -11.16
C PRO A 107 3.24 0.09 -11.97
N LYS A 108 2.24 0.02 -12.84
CA LYS A 108 1.70 1.14 -13.60
C LYS A 108 0.34 1.56 -13.06
N LEU A 109 -0.11 2.77 -13.39
CA LEU A 109 -1.47 3.27 -13.09
C LEU A 109 -2.59 2.33 -13.59
N SER A 110 -2.33 1.59 -14.68
CA SER A 110 -3.25 0.57 -15.21
C SER A 110 -3.25 -0.73 -14.42
N ASP A 111 -2.21 -0.98 -13.63
CA ASP A 111 -1.99 -2.20 -12.86
C ASP A 111 -2.66 -2.08 -11.48
N LYS A 112 -3.90 -1.57 -11.50
CA LYS A 112 -4.77 -1.48 -10.32
C LYS A 112 -4.80 -2.83 -9.60
N ALA A 113 -5.20 -2.85 -8.33
CA ALA A 113 -5.32 -4.10 -7.59
C ALA A 113 -6.33 -5.17 -8.11
N PRO A 114 -7.25 -4.97 -9.09
CA PRO A 114 -8.11 -6.06 -9.49
C PRO A 114 -7.32 -7.00 -10.40
N GLY A 115 -6.85 -8.12 -9.85
CA GLY A 115 -6.37 -9.20 -10.71
C GLY A 115 -5.57 -10.32 -10.09
N THR A 116 -5.08 -10.22 -8.86
CA THR A 116 -4.30 -11.34 -8.28
C THR A 116 -5.13 -12.24 -7.36
N GLY A 117 -6.21 -11.75 -6.76
CA GLY A 117 -6.96 -12.46 -5.71
C GLY A 117 -6.18 -12.63 -4.40
N GLN A 118 -4.86 -12.35 -4.42
CA GLN A 118 -3.92 -12.51 -3.32
C GLN A 118 -3.86 -11.27 -2.43
N PHE A 119 -4.07 -10.07 -2.99
CA PHE A 119 -4.17 -8.83 -2.21
C PHE A 119 -5.61 -8.32 -2.22
N VAL A 120 -6.17 -8.11 -1.04
CA VAL A 120 -7.49 -7.50 -0.86
C VAL A 120 -7.29 -6.11 -0.25
N VAL A 121 -7.82 -5.08 -0.91
CA VAL A 121 -7.63 -3.68 -0.50
C VAL A 121 -8.96 -3.12 0.02
N GLU A 122 -8.93 -2.50 1.19
CA GLU A 122 -10.08 -1.86 1.82
C GLU A 122 -9.70 -0.48 2.34
N ARG A 123 -10.50 0.53 2.04
CA ARG A 123 -10.36 1.86 2.66
C ARG A 123 -11.17 1.92 3.94
N LEU A 124 -10.47 2.04 5.07
CA LEU A 124 -11.10 2.16 6.39
C LEU A 124 -11.52 3.60 6.69
N SER A 125 -10.75 4.58 6.21
CA SER A 125 -11.05 6.02 6.33
C SER A 125 -10.26 6.81 5.28
N PRO A 126 -10.47 8.14 5.13
CA PRO A 126 -9.64 8.97 4.27
C PRO A 126 -8.14 8.89 4.57
N THR A 127 -7.75 8.51 5.79
CA THR A 127 -6.35 8.43 6.21
C THR A 127 -5.89 7.00 6.51
N LYS A 128 -6.74 5.98 6.29
CA LYS A 128 -6.39 4.58 6.57
C LYS A 128 -6.75 3.65 5.42
N LEU A 129 -5.73 2.98 4.90
CA LEU A 129 -5.85 1.92 3.89
C LEU A 129 -5.42 0.60 4.51
N LYS A 130 -6.26 -0.42 4.40
CA LYS A 130 -5.94 -1.79 4.76
C LYS A 130 -5.63 -2.58 3.50
N VAL A 131 -4.54 -3.34 3.53
CA VAL A 131 -4.16 -4.32 2.52
C VAL A 131 -4.01 -5.65 3.22
N THR A 132 -4.85 -6.62 2.87
CA THR A 132 -4.72 -8.00 3.32
C THR A 132 -3.97 -8.80 2.27
N ASP A 133 -2.78 -9.26 2.63
CA ASP A 133 -2.01 -10.23 1.86
C ASP A 133 -2.42 -11.65 2.25
N LYS A 134 -3.18 -12.30 1.35
CA LYS A 134 -3.62 -13.70 1.46
C LYS A 134 -2.61 -14.68 0.89
N ASN A 135 -1.45 -14.20 0.47
CA ASN A 135 -0.53 -14.97 -0.34
C ASN A 135 0.17 -16.09 0.44
N ASP A 136 0.02 -17.31 -0.08
CA ASP A 136 0.72 -18.53 0.35
C ASP A 136 1.71 -19.05 -0.71
N ASP A 137 1.97 -18.27 -1.77
CA ASP A 137 2.60 -18.79 -2.98
C ASP A 137 4.13 -18.66 -3.04
N THR A 138 4.77 -18.14 -1.99
CA THR A 138 6.24 -17.93 -1.84
C THR A 138 6.86 -16.95 -2.86
N LYS A 139 6.04 -16.26 -3.65
CA LYS A 139 6.52 -15.35 -4.70
C LYS A 139 6.77 -13.95 -4.15
N HIS A 140 7.62 -13.24 -4.87
CA HIS A 140 7.89 -11.82 -4.68
C HIS A 140 6.88 -10.97 -5.45
N TYR A 141 6.49 -9.84 -4.87
CA TYR A 141 5.66 -8.84 -5.53
C TYR A 141 6.29 -7.48 -5.40
N THR A 142 6.09 -6.65 -6.41
CA THR A 142 6.40 -5.23 -6.33
C THR A 142 5.09 -4.47 -6.24
N TYR A 143 4.99 -3.52 -5.32
CA TYR A 143 3.79 -2.72 -5.09
C TYR A 143 4.10 -1.22 -5.01
N ALA A 144 3.08 -0.39 -5.14
CA ALA A 144 3.17 1.05 -4.91
C ALA A 144 1.89 1.54 -4.23
N ILE A 145 2.01 2.55 -3.39
CA ILE A 145 0.89 3.21 -2.74
C ILE A 145 0.66 4.57 -3.39
N ALA A 146 -0.61 4.94 -3.55
CA ALA A 146 -1.03 6.24 -4.03
C ALA A 146 -2.09 6.85 -3.11
N VAL A 147 -2.10 8.17 -3.04
CA VAL A 147 -3.18 8.97 -2.43
C VAL A 147 -3.73 9.95 -3.46
N ARG A 148 -5.01 10.29 -3.36
CA ARG A 148 -5.64 11.34 -4.15
C ARG A 148 -5.21 12.71 -3.64
N LEU A 149 -4.96 13.63 -4.57
CA LEU A 149 -4.77 15.04 -4.23
C LEU A 149 -6.00 15.87 -4.58
N PHE A 150 -6.33 16.80 -3.69
CA PHE A 150 -7.37 17.81 -3.87
C PHE A 150 -6.77 19.18 -3.57
N TYR A 151 -7.18 20.22 -4.30
CA TYR A 151 -6.83 21.58 -3.91
C TYR A 151 -7.50 21.91 -2.57
N ALA A 152 -6.73 22.51 -1.65
CA ALA A 152 -7.27 22.92 -0.35
C ALA A 152 -8.38 23.99 -0.47
N GLU A 153 -8.43 24.72 -1.59
CA GLU A 153 -9.27 25.91 -1.79
C GLU A 153 -10.38 25.74 -2.84
N GLN A 154 -10.54 24.56 -3.46
CA GLN A 154 -11.61 24.33 -4.47
C GLN A 154 -12.76 23.51 -3.88
N GLU A 155 -13.99 24.05 -3.95
CA GLU A 155 -15.23 23.37 -3.55
C GLU A 155 -15.85 22.50 -4.69
N GLU A 156 -15.43 22.67 -5.95
CA GLU A 156 -15.89 21.84 -7.07
C GLU A 156 -14.74 21.16 -7.84
N PRO A 157 -14.88 19.88 -8.24
CA PRO A 157 -13.76 18.99 -8.55
C PRO A 157 -13.24 19.03 -10.00
N ASP A 158 -13.75 19.94 -10.83
CA ASP A 158 -13.54 19.84 -12.27
C ASP A 158 -12.22 20.49 -12.71
N LYS A 159 -11.19 19.62 -12.74
CA LYS A 159 -9.81 19.75 -13.26
C LYS A 159 -8.74 19.89 -12.18
N SER A 160 -8.34 18.75 -11.60
CA SER A 160 -7.12 18.66 -10.80
C SER A 160 -5.89 18.47 -11.70
N GLU A 161 -4.93 19.41 -11.64
CA GLU A 161 -3.55 19.12 -12.01
C GLU A 161 -2.97 18.14 -10.98
N GLY A 162 -2.75 16.88 -11.40
CA GLY A 162 -2.16 15.82 -10.57
C GLY A 162 -3.19 15.12 -9.69
N GLU A 163 -3.84 14.09 -10.24
CA GLU A 163 -4.90 13.34 -9.54
C GLU A 163 -4.35 12.49 -8.38
N PHE A 164 -3.08 12.07 -8.49
CA PHE A 164 -2.45 11.15 -7.56
C PHE A 164 -1.10 11.65 -7.08
N PHE A 165 -0.76 11.32 -5.84
CA PHE A 165 0.61 11.32 -5.33
C PHE A 165 1.04 9.88 -5.08
N VAL A 166 2.00 9.43 -5.88
CA VAL A 166 2.38 8.02 -6.03
C VAL A 166 3.80 7.82 -5.51
N ASP A 167 4.00 6.75 -4.76
CA ASP A 167 5.32 6.35 -4.29
C ASP A 167 6.14 5.61 -5.36
N ASP A 168 7.45 5.52 -5.13
CA ASP A 168 8.32 4.59 -5.83
C ASP A 168 7.96 3.12 -5.51
N PRO A 169 8.13 2.19 -6.46
CA PRO A 169 7.82 0.77 -6.25
C PRO A 169 8.61 0.16 -5.08
N LYS A 170 7.91 -0.62 -4.26
CA LYS A 170 8.41 -1.35 -3.09
C LYS A 170 8.29 -2.84 -3.30
N ILE A 171 9.12 -3.61 -2.61
CA ILE A 171 9.12 -5.06 -2.72
C ILE A 171 8.46 -5.66 -1.48
N THR A 172 7.69 -6.73 -1.68
CA THR A 172 7.29 -7.66 -0.62
C THR A 172 7.86 -9.05 -0.91
N ASN A 173 8.41 -9.68 0.13
CA ASN A 173 8.96 -11.03 0.10
C ASN A 173 8.18 -11.92 1.07
N ARG A 174 7.79 -13.12 0.63
CA ARG A 174 7.22 -14.17 1.47
C ARG A 174 8.22 -15.31 1.66
N GLY A 175 8.30 -15.80 2.89
CA GLY A 175 9.24 -16.84 3.27
C GLY A 175 8.89 -18.21 2.70
N ASN A 176 9.89 -19.07 2.60
CA ASN A 176 9.73 -20.46 2.19
C ASN A 176 9.70 -21.43 3.39
N ASN A 177 9.37 -20.91 4.58
CA ASN A 177 9.36 -21.68 5.83
C ASN A 177 8.19 -22.67 5.82
N ARG A 178 8.42 -23.84 5.21
CA ARG A 178 7.54 -24.99 5.37
C ARG A 178 7.66 -25.48 6.81
N VAL A 179 6.55 -25.51 7.53
CA VAL A 179 6.45 -26.27 8.78
C VAL A 179 6.77 -27.73 8.45
N VAL A 180 7.90 -28.22 8.93
CA VAL A 180 8.16 -29.67 8.99
C VAL A 180 7.31 -30.18 10.15
N ARG A 181 6.08 -30.62 9.85
CA ARG A 181 5.23 -31.35 10.80
C ARG A 181 5.73 -32.77 10.97
#